data_AF-A0A9W9I554-F1
#
_entry.id   AF-A0A9W9I554-F1
#
_cell.length_a   1.000
_cell.length_b   1.000
_cell.length_c   1.000
_cell.angle_alpha   90.00
_cell.angle_beta   90.00
_cell.angle_gamma   90.00
#
_symmetry.space_group_name_H-M   'P 1'
#
loop_
_entity.id
_entity.type
_entity.pdbx_description
1 polymer ?
#
loop_
_entity_poly.entity_id
_entity_poly.type
_entity_poly.pdbx_seq_one_letter_code
_entity_poly.pdbx_strand_id
1 'polypeptide(L)' 'MVNAELRRQVINVYKELLWLGREYPLGYQYFRDRLHRAFVGQAHITDEEQIRKGIARAEFVKKGELFCLRSSLISN' A
#
# COMPACT_ATOMS: atom_id res chain seq x y z
N MET A 1 15.65 15.24 -6.25
CA MET A 1 15.86 14.14 -7.23
C MET A 1 15.00 12.99 -6.78
N VAL A 2 14.16 12.41 -7.64
CA VAL A 2 13.27 11.32 -7.21
C VAL A 2 14.13 10.08 -6.98
N ASN A 3 14.24 9.64 -5.73
CA ASN A 3 15.17 8.60 -5.34
C ASN A 3 14.74 7.26 -5.95
N ALA A 4 15.48 6.80 -6.96
CA ALA A 4 15.12 5.61 -7.75
C ALA A 4 15.08 4.33 -6.89
N GLU A 5 15.86 4.30 -5.82
CA GLU A 5 15.85 3.21 -4.84
C GLU A 5 14.52 3.09 -4.10
N LEU A 6 13.94 4.21 -3.64
CA LEU A 6 12.66 4.21 -2.94
C LEU A 6 11.53 3.72 -3.84
N ARG A 7 11.52 4.14 -5.12
CA ARG A 7 10.55 3.63 -6.10
C ARG A 7 10.67 2.11 -6.27
N ARG A 8 11.90 1.59 -6.29
CA ARG A 8 12.14 0.14 -6.42
C ARG A 8 11.66 -0.62 -5.18
N GLN A 9 11.86 -0.08 -3.98
CA GLN A 9 11.34 -0.66 -2.75
C GLN A 9 9.81 -0.70 -2.74
N VAL A 10 9.14 0.40 -3.12
CA VAL A 10 7.67 0.44 -3.22
C VAL A 10 7.14 -0.63 -4.19
N ILE A 11 7.78 -0.80 -5.35
CA ILE A 11 7.39 -1.83 -6.33
C ILE A 11 7.57 -3.24 -5.76
N ASN A 12 8.63 -3.50 -5.01
CA ASN A 12 8.85 -4.79 -4.38
C ASN A 12 7.77 -5.10 -3.34
N VAL A 13 7.48 -4.14 -2.46
CA VAL A 13 6.43 -4.26 -1.44
C VAL A 13 5.06 -4.45 -2.09
N TYR A 14 4.76 -3.73 -3.17
CA TYR A 14 3.53 -3.91 -3.95
C TYR A 14 3.38 -5.34 -4.47
N LYS A 15 4.45 -5.92 -5.03
CA LYS A 15 4.43 -7.31 -5.50
C LYS A 15 4.19 -8.28 -4.36
N GLU A 16 4.91 -8.15 -3.24
CA GLU A 16 4.72 -9.02 -2.07
C GLU A 16 3.29 -8.99 -1.54
N LEU A 17 2.68 -7.81 -1.41
CA LEU A 17 1.28 -7.67 -1.00
C LEU A 17 0.34 -8.34 -1.99
N LEU A 18 0.60 -8.19 -3.29
CA LEU A 18 -0.20 -8.85 -4.33
C LEU A 18 -0.13 -10.38 -4.24
N TRP A 19 1.04 -10.92 -3.88
CA TRP A 19 1.23 -12.36 -3.67
C TRP A 19 0.44 -12.86 -2.45
N LEU A 20 0.47 -12.13 -1.33
CA LEU A 20 -0.30 -12.47 -0.12
C LEU A 20 -1.81 -12.42 -0.38
N GLY A 21 -2.28 -11.39 -1.10
CA GLY A 21 -3.70 -11.22 -1.41
C GLY A 21 -4.30 -12.29 -2.35
N ARG A 22 -3.51 -13.26 -2.84
CA ARG A 22 -4.00 -14.38 -3.67
C ARG A 22 -4.81 -15.40 -2.88
N GLU A 23 -4.47 -15.58 -1.60
CA GLU A 23 -5.19 -16.48 -0.68
C GLU A 23 -6.31 -15.76 0.10
N TYR A 24 -6.59 -14.50 -0.25
CA TYR A 24 -7.57 -13.69 0.47
C TYR A 24 -9.01 -14.20 0.22
N PRO A 25 -9.83 -14.42 1.27
CA PRO A 25 -11.16 -15.03 1.15
C PRO A 25 -12.16 -14.18 0.35
N LEU A 26 -11.99 -12.85 0.32
CA LEU A 26 -12.82 -11.94 -0.49
C LEU A 26 -12.38 -11.87 -1.97
N GLY A 27 -11.30 -12.58 -2.33
CA GLY A 27 -10.79 -12.66 -3.69
C GLY A 27 -9.73 -11.62 -4.03
N TYR A 28 -8.83 -12.04 -4.92
CA TYR A 28 -7.67 -11.27 -5.38
C TYR A 28 -8.03 -9.89 -5.96
N GLN A 29 -9.11 -9.79 -6.74
CA GLN A 29 -9.52 -8.52 -7.36
C GLN A 29 -9.90 -7.47 -6.31
N TYR A 30 -10.58 -7.89 -5.24
CA TYR A 30 -11.01 -6.99 -4.17
C TYR A 30 -9.81 -6.36 -3.45
N PHE A 31 -8.82 -7.19 -3.12
CA PHE A 31 -7.58 -6.74 -2.48
C PHE A 31 -6.78 -5.83 -3.42
N ARG A 32 -6.60 -6.25 -4.68
CA ARG A 32 -5.87 -5.48 -5.69
C ARG A 32 -6.45 -4.09 -5.91
N ASP A 33 -7.77 -3.96 -6.00
CA ASP A 33 -8.43 -2.68 -6.28
C ASP A 33 -8.24 -1.69 -5.11
N ARG A 34 -8.43 -2.14 -3.86
CA ARG A 34 -8.14 -1.32 -2.67
C ARG A 34 -6.68 -0.89 -2.61
N LEU A 35 -5.76 -1.82 -2.84
CA LEU A 35 -4.33 -1.55 -2.82
C LEU A 35 -3.99 -0.51 -3.90
N HIS A 36 -4.46 -0.74 -5.13
CA HIS A 36 -4.21 0.15 -6.25
C HIS A 36 -4.72 1.57 -6.01
N ARG A 37 -5.95 1.73 -5.50
CA ARG A 37 -6.50 3.07 -5.18
C ARG A 37 -5.64 3.83 -4.16
N ALA A 38 -5.17 3.15 -3.11
CA ALA A 38 -4.31 3.77 -2.10
C ALA A 38 -2.97 4.25 -2.71
N PHE A 39 -2.32 3.41 -3.52
CA PHE A 39 -1.06 3.76 -4.18
C PHE A 39 -1.22 4.84 -5.26
N VAL A 40 -2.29 4.81 -6.05
CA VAL A 40 -2.58 5.84 -7.06
C VAL A 40 -2.83 7.19 -6.39
N GLY A 41 -3.56 7.22 -5.28
CA GLY A 41 -3.76 8.44 -4.49
C GLY A 41 -2.45 9.05 -3.98
N GLN A 42 -1.41 8.24 -3.75
CA GLN A 42 -0.10 8.66 -3.27
C GLN A 42 0.95 8.80 -4.38
N ALA A 43 0.62 8.52 -5.65
CA ALA A 43 1.58 8.51 -6.76
C ALA A 43 2.17 9.90 -7.09
N HIS A 44 1.48 10.97 -6.70
CA HIS A 44 1.93 12.35 -6.88
C HIS A 44 2.96 12.80 -5.82
N ILE A 45 3.11 12.02 -4.75
CA ILE A 45 4.03 12.34 -3.66
C ILE A 45 5.47 12.11 -4.13
N THR A 46 6.26 13.18 -4.07
CA THR A 46 7.69 13.16 -4.40
C THR A 46 8.58 13.20 -3.16
N ASP A 47 7.97 13.37 -1.98
CA ASP A 47 8.64 13.50 -0.70
C ASP A 47 9.08 12.14 -0.13
N GLU A 48 10.34 12.05 0.29
CA GLU A 48 10.96 10.78 0.73
C GLU A 48 10.39 10.28 2.07
N GLU A 49 10.04 11.17 3.00
CA GLU A 49 9.43 10.78 4.27
C GLU A 49 8.05 10.17 4.05
N GLN A 50 7.26 10.76 3.16
CA GLN A 50 5.93 10.25 2.84
C GLN A 50 6.00 8.90 2.13
N ILE A 51 7.00 8.67 1.26
CA ILE A 51 7.24 7.36 0.65
C ILE A 51 7.58 6.32 1.73
N ARG A 52 8.45 6.65 2.70
CA ARG A 52 8.77 5.76 3.83
C ARG A 52 7.54 5.44 4.67
N LYS A 53 6.69 6.43 4.97
CA LYS A 53 5.41 6.22 5.67
C LYS A 53 4.47 5.30 4.88
N GLY A 54 4.43 5.43 3.56
CA GLY A 54 3.68 4.54 2.67
C GLY A 54 4.15 3.09 2.76
N ILE A 55 5.46 2.85 2.76
CA ILE A 55 6.06 1.51 2.92
C ILE A 55 5.70 0.93 4.31
N ALA A 56 5.87 1.70 5.38
CA ALA A 56 5.53 1.26 6.74
C ALA A 56 4.04 0.90 6.88
N ARG A 57 3.15 1.68 6.23
CA ARG A 57 1.71 1.39 6.21
C ARG A 57 1.41 0.11 5.44
N ALA A 58 2.11 -0.13 4.33
CA ALA A 58 1.98 -1.34 3.54
C ALA A 58 2.43 -2.59 4.31
N GLU A 59 3.53 -2.50 5.06
CA GLU A 59 3.96 -3.56 5.99
C GLU A 59 2.97 -3.78 7.13
N PHE A 60 2.36 -2.71 7.65
CA PHE A 60 1.31 -2.82 8.66
C PHE A 60 0.06 -3.54 8.12
N VAL A 61 -0.34 -3.28 6.86
CA VAL A 61 -1.44 -4.01 6.20
C VAL A 61 -1.10 -5.48 6.03
N LYS A 62 0.14 -5.81 5.63
CA LYS A 62 0.66 -7.18 5.56
C LYS A 62 0.60 -7.89 6.92
N LYS A 63 0.89 -7.18 8.01
CA LYS A 63 0.85 -7.72 9.38
C LYS A 63 -0.56 -7.75 9.98
N GLY A 64 -1.46 -6.91 9.49
CA GLY A 64 -2.70 -6.54 10.16
C GLY A 64 -3.91 -6.52 9.23
N GLU A 65 -4.09 -7.54 8.38
CA GLU A 65 -5.23 -7.77 7.48
C GLU A 65 -6.65 -7.68 8.13
N LEU A 66 -6.78 -7.30 9.40
CA LEU A 66 -8.03 -7.30 10.17
C LEU A 66 -8.52 -5.94 10.71
N PHE A 67 -7.93 -4.77 10.39
CA PHE A 67 -8.43 -3.48 10.93
C PHE A 67 -9.03 -2.47 9.92
N CYS A 68 -8.99 -2.74 8.61
CA CYS A 68 -9.41 -1.77 7.57
C CYS A 68 -10.93 -1.69 7.26
N LEU A 69 -11.80 -1.99 8.21
CA LEU A 69 -13.18 -1.46 8.22
C LEU A 69 -13.34 -0.22 9.12
N ARG A 70 -12.30 0.19 9.86
CA ARG A 70 -12.42 1.31 10.80
C ARG A 70 -11.26 2.28 10.68
N SER A 71 -11.31 3.15 9.67
CA SER A 71 -10.87 4.55 9.78
C SER A 71 -11.10 5.29 8.46
N SER A 72 -12.31 5.83 8.33
CA SER A 72 -12.60 7.08 7.63
C SER A 72 -11.88 8.28 8.30
N LEU A 73 -10.58 8.18 8.59
CA LEU A 73 -9.85 9.16 9.40
C LEU A 73 -8.51 9.52 8.76
N ILE A 74 -8.54 9.95 7.51
CA ILE A 74 -7.75 11.10 7.05
C ILE A 74 -8.64 11.82 6.01
N SER A 75 -9.06 13.04 6.35
CA SER A 75 -9.73 14.07 5.52
C SER A 75 -11.26 13.98 5.31
N ASN A 76 -12.03 14.58 6.22
CA ASN A 76 -12.41 16.00 6.13
C ASN A 76 -12.46 16.60 7.54
#